data_AF-A0A257JR74-F1
#
_entry.id   AF-A0A257JR74-F1
#
_cell.length_a   1.000
_cell.length_b   1.000
_cell.length_c   1.000
_cell.angle_alpha   90.00
_cell.angle_beta   90.00
_cell.angle_gamma   90.00
#
_symmetry.space_group_name_H-M   'P 1'
#
loop_
_entity.id
_entity.type
_entity.pdbx_description
1 polymer ?
#
loop_
_entity_poly.entity_id
_entity_poly.type
_entity_poly.pdbx_seq_one_letter_code
_entity_poly.pdbx_strand_id
1 'polypeptide(L)'
;MPRVRPAPVALPAPALLQLMWMASPALPVGGFSYSEGLESAVDAGLVADEASAARWLLDQLHLGLQRADLPLLASAIKAWQRGDLARITTLNHWAVHTRETREMRQQAEQMGRSLTDWLRQRRPDDARLPHLAALQPAPTWPVAFALAAATTGAPLREALLAFGFGWAENMVGA
;
A
#
# COMPACT_ATOMS: atom_id res chain seq x y z
N MET A 1 -22.71 -18.80 -25.01
CA MET A 1 -21.37 -19.40 -24.85
C MET A 1 -20.83 -19.02 -23.47
N PRO A 2 -20.70 -19.95 -22.51
CA PRO A 2 -20.06 -19.64 -21.24
C PRO A 2 -18.58 -19.34 -21.50
N ARG A 3 -18.10 -18.17 -21.07
CA ARG A 3 -16.66 -17.86 -21.10
C ARG A 3 -16.00 -18.63 -19.97
N VAL A 4 -15.33 -19.74 -20.31
CA VAL A 4 -14.44 -20.43 -19.38
C VAL A 4 -13.31 -19.47 -19.03
N ARG A 5 -13.24 -19.04 -17.76
CA ARG A 5 -12.10 -18.28 -17.26
C ARG A 5 -10.87 -19.19 -17.32
N PRO A 6 -9.79 -18.82 -18.01
CA PRO A 6 -8.57 -19.63 -17.98
C PRO A 6 -8.11 -19.78 -16.53
N ALA A 7 -7.58 -20.96 -16.21
CA ALA A 7 -6.99 -21.21 -14.90
C ALA A 7 -5.90 -20.16 -14.63
N PRO A 8 -5.88 -19.54 -13.45
CA PRO A 8 -4.85 -18.55 -13.13
C PRO A 8 -3.47 -19.22 -13.22
N VAL A 9 -2.56 -18.61 -13.96
CA VAL A 9 -1.17 -19.05 -14.04
C VAL A 9 -0.59 -18.98 -12.63
N ALA A 10 0.02 -20.07 -12.18
CA ALA A 10 0.64 -20.14 -10.86
C ALA A 10 1.70 -19.04 -10.72
N LEU A 11 1.62 -18.28 -9.63
CA LEU A 11 2.57 -17.22 -9.35
C LEU A 11 3.97 -17.83 -9.17
N PRO A 12 5.01 -17.36 -9.87
CA PRO A 12 6.37 -17.86 -9.66
C PRO A 12 6.77 -17.70 -8.19
N ALA A 13 7.43 -18.71 -7.62
CA ALA A 13 7.82 -18.71 -6.21
C ALA A 13 8.58 -17.44 -5.76
N PRO A 14 9.52 -16.87 -6.55
CA PRO A 14 10.19 -15.63 -6.17
C PRO A 14 9.25 -14.43 -6.03
N ALA A 15 8.24 -14.34 -6.91
CA ALA A 15 7.24 -13.27 -6.86
C ALA A 15 6.32 -13.45 -5.64
N LEU A 16 5.89 -14.68 -5.38
CA LEU A 16 5.09 -15.01 -4.19
C LEU A 16 5.81 -14.64 -2.89
N LEU A 17 7.07 -15.07 -2.73
CA LEU A 17 7.85 -14.79 -1.53
C LEU A 17 8.09 -13.29 -1.32
N GLN A 18 8.31 -12.53 -2.39
CA GLN A 18 8.43 -11.07 -2.31
C GLN A 18 7.11 -10.42 -1.87
N LEU A 19 5.97 -10.84 -2.43
CA LEU A 19 4.67 -10.32 -2.01
C LEU A 19 4.34 -10.67 -0.55
N MET A 20 4.64 -11.89 -0.10
CA MET A 20 4.48 -12.28 1.30
C MET A 20 5.35 -11.42 2.22
N TRP A 21 6.60 -11.17 1.85
CA TRP A 21 7.49 -10.30 2.61
C TRP A 21 6.99 -8.85 2.65
N MET A 22 6.47 -8.34 1.53
CA MET A 22 5.91 -6.99 1.44
C MET A 22 4.62 -6.83 2.26
N ALA A 23 3.83 -7.89 2.40
CA ALA A 23 2.61 -7.90 3.21
C ALA A 23 2.87 -8.17 4.70
N SER A 24 4.11 -8.51 5.07
CA SER A 24 4.44 -8.91 6.43
C SER A 24 4.50 -7.70 7.39
N PRO A 25 3.96 -7.84 8.61
CA PRO A 25 4.27 -6.99 9.76
C PRO A 25 5.76 -6.69 9.96
N ALA A 26 6.64 -7.63 9.63
CA ALA A 26 8.08 -7.47 9.83
C ALA A 26 8.74 -6.51 8.83
N LEU A 27 8.00 -5.96 7.86
CA LEU A 27 8.54 -4.97 6.92
C LEU A 27 8.93 -3.69 7.70
N PRO A 28 10.19 -3.21 7.60
CA PRO A 28 10.72 -2.15 8.45
C PRO A 28 10.28 -0.76 7.96
N VAL A 29 8.98 -0.51 7.99
CA VAL A 29 8.35 0.74 7.51
C VAL A 29 7.60 1.49 8.60
N GLY A 30 7.50 0.93 9.80
CA GLY A 30 6.87 1.59 10.95
C GLY A 30 5.35 1.69 10.87
N GLY A 31 4.69 0.75 10.18
CA GLY A 31 3.23 0.76 9.98
C GLY A 31 2.43 0.58 11.28
N PHE A 32 2.96 -0.16 12.26
CA PHE A 32 2.29 -0.44 13.54
C PHE A 32 2.11 0.75 14.46
N SER A 33 2.80 1.86 14.21
CA SER A 33 2.74 3.03 15.10
C SER A 33 1.49 3.89 14.87
N TYR A 34 0.58 3.49 13.98
CA TYR A 34 -0.57 4.29 13.58
C TYR A 34 -1.87 3.49 13.70
N SER A 35 -2.79 3.98 14.53
CA SER A 35 -4.11 3.38 14.75
C SER A 35 -5.15 3.73 13.67
N GLU A 36 -4.83 4.67 12.77
CA GLU A 36 -5.74 5.19 11.72
C GLU A 36 -7.12 5.62 12.26
N GLY A 37 -7.18 6.09 13.50
CA GLY A 37 -8.41 6.54 14.16
C GLY A 37 -9.14 5.46 14.95
N LEU A 38 -8.63 4.23 15.01
CA LEU A 38 -9.21 3.15 15.81
C LEU A 38 -9.22 3.49 17.30
N GLU A 39 -8.11 4.02 17.84
CA GLU A 39 -8.03 4.45 19.25
C GLU A 39 -9.10 5.48 19.58
N SER A 40 -9.30 6.48 18.70
CA SER A 40 -10.36 7.48 18.89
C SER A 40 -11.76 6.89 18.82
N ALA A 41 -11.98 5.86 17.99
CA ALA A 41 -13.26 5.15 17.92
C ALA A 41 -13.53 4.33 19.20
N VAL A 42 -12.48 3.76 19.81
CA VAL A 42 -12.55 3.08 21.10
C VAL A 42 -12.86 4.08 22.22
N ASP A 43 -12.11 5.18 22.30
CA ASP A 43 -12.32 6.22 23.31
C ASP A 43 -13.73 6.83 23.25
N ALA A 44 -14.29 6.96 22.05
CA ALA A 44 -15.65 7.43 21.84
C ALA A 44 -16.75 6.37 22.10
N GLY A 45 -16.37 5.13 22.45
CA GLY A 45 -17.30 4.01 22.67
C GLY A 45 -17.97 3.48 21.40
N LEU A 46 -17.46 3.83 20.21
CA LEU A 46 -17.97 3.33 18.92
C LEU A 46 -17.49 1.91 18.62
N VAL A 47 -16.32 1.55 19.14
CA VAL A 47 -15.71 0.21 19.08
C VAL A 47 -15.47 -0.26 20.50
N ALA A 48 -16.15 -1.33 20.93
CA ALA A 48 -16.11 -1.82 22.30
C ALA A 48 -16.00 -3.35 22.41
N ASP A 49 -16.13 -4.05 21.29
CA ASP A 49 -16.10 -5.51 21.21
C ASP A 49 -15.65 -5.96 19.81
N GLU A 50 -15.46 -7.27 19.64
CA GLU A 50 -15.02 -7.87 18.37
C GLU A 50 -15.98 -7.54 17.21
N ALA A 51 -17.29 -7.54 17.45
CA ALA A 51 -18.29 -7.31 16.41
C ALA A 51 -18.27 -5.85 15.91
N SER A 52 -18.16 -4.89 16.83
CA SER A 52 -18.05 -3.47 16.51
C SER A 52 -16.70 -3.14 15.85
N ALA A 53 -15.61 -3.77 16.29
CA ALA A 53 -14.30 -3.65 15.65
C ALA A 53 -14.32 -4.19 14.21
N ALA A 54 -14.85 -5.40 14.00
CA ALA A 54 -14.96 -5.99 12.66
C ALA A 54 -15.79 -5.11 11.71
N ARG A 55 -16.91 -4.55 12.17
CA ARG A 55 -17.71 -3.60 11.40
C ARG A 55 -16.93 -2.33 11.06
N TRP A 56 -16.25 -1.74 12.04
CA TRP A 56 -15.45 -0.54 11.84
C TRP A 56 -14.33 -0.78 10.82
N LEU A 57 -13.61 -1.90 10.92
CA LEU A 57 -12.56 -2.28 9.97
C LEU A 57 -13.09 -2.50 8.55
N LEU A 58 -14.26 -3.13 8.41
CA LEU A 58 -14.90 -3.29 7.10
C LEU A 58 -15.31 -1.93 6.51
N ASP A 59 -15.81 -1.02 7.33
CA ASP A 59 -16.11 0.35 6.89
C ASP A 59 -14.85 1.08 6.43
N GLN A 60 -13.74 1.00 7.18
CA GLN A 60 -12.45 1.57 6.75
C GLN A 60 -11.94 0.94 5.45
N LEU A 61 -12.09 -0.38 5.29
CA LEU A 61 -11.74 -1.07 4.06
C LEU A 61 -12.55 -0.54 2.87
N HIS A 62 -13.87 -0.36 3.04
CA HIS A 62 -14.76 0.07 1.97
C HIS A 62 -14.67 1.57 1.67
N LEU A 63 -14.36 2.40 2.67
CA LEU A 63 -14.32 3.86 2.54
C LEU A 63 -12.94 4.37 2.17
N GLY A 64 -11.89 3.88 2.83
CA GLY A 64 -10.50 4.27 2.60
C GLY A 64 -9.83 3.38 1.57
N LEU A 65 -9.55 2.13 1.95
CA LEU A 65 -8.68 1.23 1.17
C LEU A 65 -9.22 0.97 -0.25
N GLN A 66 -10.50 0.62 -0.38
CA GLN A 66 -11.11 0.27 -1.66
C GLN A 66 -11.27 1.47 -2.60
N ARG A 67 -11.55 2.66 -2.07
CA ARG A 67 -11.86 3.85 -2.89
C ARG A 67 -10.64 4.71 -3.19
N ALA A 68 -9.61 4.66 -2.34
CA ALA A 68 -8.41 5.46 -2.49
C ALA A 68 -7.19 4.60 -2.79
N ASP A 69 -6.76 3.79 -1.84
CA ASP A 69 -5.40 3.23 -1.86
C ASP A 69 -5.23 2.10 -2.86
N LEU A 70 -6.20 1.19 -3.00
CA LEU A 70 -6.13 0.12 -4.00
C LEU A 70 -6.19 0.65 -5.45
N PRO A 71 -7.11 1.57 -5.82
CA PRO A 71 -7.09 2.17 -7.17
C PRO A 71 -5.81 2.98 -7.45
N LEU A 72 -5.32 3.72 -6.46
CA LEU A 72 -4.08 4.49 -6.57
C LEU A 72 -2.90 3.55 -6.82
N LEU A 73 -2.74 2.54 -5.97
CA LEU A 73 -1.70 1.51 -6.09
C LEU A 73 -1.77 0.83 -7.46
N ALA A 74 -2.96 0.44 -7.91
CA ALA A 74 -3.14 -0.18 -9.21
C ALA A 74 -2.72 0.74 -10.37
N SER A 75 -3.04 2.03 -10.29
CA SER A 75 -2.62 3.02 -11.28
C SER A 75 -1.11 3.25 -11.22
N ALA A 76 -0.51 3.25 -10.03
CA ALA A 76 0.91 3.49 -9.82
C ALA A 76 1.76 2.31 -10.30
N ILE A 77 1.35 1.06 -10.06
CA ILE A 77 2.05 -0.14 -10.56
C ILE A 77 2.16 -0.07 -12.08
N LYS A 78 1.04 0.22 -12.76
CA LYS A 78 1.01 0.34 -14.22
C LYS A 78 1.86 1.52 -14.72
N ALA A 79 1.88 2.64 -14.01
CA ALA A 79 2.69 3.79 -14.37
C ALA A 79 4.20 3.49 -14.23
N TRP A 80 4.61 2.84 -13.14
CA TRP A 80 6.00 2.39 -12.96
C TRP A 80 6.45 1.37 -14.01
N GLN A 81 5.57 0.47 -14.43
CA GLN A 81 5.85 -0.50 -15.50
C GLN A 81 6.04 0.17 -16.86
N ARG A 82 5.35 1.29 -17.12
CA ARG A 82 5.46 2.06 -18.38
C ARG A 82 6.53 3.16 -18.35
N GLY A 83 7.18 3.40 -17.20
CA GLY A 83 8.07 4.55 -17.04
C GLY A 83 7.35 5.91 -17.07
N ASP A 84 6.06 5.94 -16.71
CA ASP A 84 5.21 7.13 -16.76
C ASP A 84 5.37 7.98 -15.49
N LEU A 85 6.51 8.68 -15.42
CA LEU A 85 6.92 9.44 -14.24
C LEU A 85 5.98 10.62 -13.93
N ALA A 86 5.41 11.26 -14.95
CA ALA A 86 4.43 12.32 -14.77
C ALA A 86 3.16 11.81 -14.07
N ARG A 87 2.70 10.61 -14.43
CA ARG A 87 1.58 9.96 -13.75
C ARG A 87 1.93 9.59 -12.31
N ILE A 88 3.15 9.11 -12.05
CA ILE A 88 3.61 8.84 -10.68
C ILE A 88 3.55 10.10 -9.82
N THR A 89 4.08 11.22 -10.30
CA THR A 89 4.02 12.49 -9.58
C THR A 89 2.57 12.91 -9.31
N THR A 90 1.70 12.80 -10.32
CA THR A 90 0.27 13.11 -10.17
C THR A 90 -0.40 12.26 -9.10
N LEU A 91 -0.14 10.94 -9.10
CA LEU A 91 -0.70 10.01 -8.12
C LEU A 91 -0.18 10.28 -6.71
N ASN A 92 1.11 10.60 -6.57
CA ASN A 92 1.70 10.95 -5.28
C ASN A 92 1.10 12.25 -4.73
N HIS A 93 0.95 13.28 -5.57
CA HIS A 93 0.27 14.51 -5.18
C HIS A 93 -1.16 14.23 -4.75
N TRP A 94 -1.91 13.44 -5.52
CA TRP A 94 -3.27 13.05 -5.14
C TRP A 94 -3.29 12.37 -3.77
N ALA A 95 -2.41 11.38 -3.54
CA ALA A 95 -2.30 10.68 -2.26
C ALA A 95 -2.12 11.65 -1.08
N VAL A 96 -1.24 12.65 -1.22
CA VAL A 96 -0.95 13.65 -0.18
C VAL A 96 -2.14 14.58 0.06
N HIS A 97 -2.82 15.01 -1.01
CA HIS A 97 -3.95 15.95 -0.91
C HIS A 97 -5.21 15.30 -0.34
N THR A 98 -5.36 13.98 -0.49
CA THR A 98 -6.51 13.25 0.04
C THR A 98 -6.26 12.62 1.40
N ARG A 99 -5.10 12.85 2.04
CA ARG A 99 -4.95 12.55 3.47
C ARG A 99 -5.53 13.70 4.29
N GLU A 100 -6.71 13.43 4.82
CA GLU A 100 -7.57 14.38 5.51
C GLU A 100 -6.88 14.96 6.76
N THR A 101 -6.28 14.10 7.59
CA THR A 101 -5.59 14.51 8.82
C THR A 101 -4.08 14.69 8.62
N ARG A 102 -3.43 15.32 9.60
CA ARG A 102 -1.96 15.46 9.58
C ARG A 102 -1.29 14.11 9.86
N GLU A 103 -1.88 13.32 10.76
CA GLU A 103 -1.42 12.01 11.18
C GLU A 103 -1.43 11.03 10.00
N MET A 104 -2.52 10.94 9.24
CA MET A 104 -2.60 10.07 8.05
C MET A 104 -1.59 10.46 6.97
N ARG A 105 -1.34 11.76 6.81
CA ARG A 105 -0.34 12.28 5.87
C ARG A 105 1.07 11.92 6.34
N GLN A 106 1.37 12.16 7.61
CA GLN A 106 2.65 11.82 8.22
C GLN A 106 2.93 10.32 8.10
N GLN A 107 1.94 9.48 8.39
CA GLN A 107 2.04 8.03 8.20
C GLN A 107 2.39 7.68 6.75
N ALA A 108 1.59 8.16 5.79
CA ALA A 108 1.77 7.84 4.38
C ALA A 108 3.15 8.26 3.87
N GLU A 109 3.64 9.43 4.27
CA GLU A 109 4.96 9.92 3.88
C GLU A 109 6.11 9.20 4.61
N GLN A 110 5.96 8.92 5.91
CA GLN A 110 6.99 8.21 6.70
C GLN A 110 7.19 6.79 6.19
N MET A 111 6.10 6.03 6.03
CA MET A 111 6.16 4.66 5.50
C MET A 111 6.69 4.65 4.07
N GLY A 112 6.33 5.65 3.25
CA GLY A 112 6.84 5.80 1.89
C GLY A 112 8.36 6.09 1.84
N ARG A 113 8.87 6.95 2.74
CA ARG A 113 10.31 7.18 2.91
C ARG A 113 11.04 5.90 3.31
N SER A 114 10.57 5.22 4.36
CA SER A 114 11.18 3.98 4.85
C SER A 114 11.22 2.89 3.78
N LEU A 115 10.14 2.72 3.01
CA LEU A 115 10.14 1.74 1.93
C LEU A 115 11.07 2.14 0.78
N THR A 116 11.17 3.44 0.47
CA THR A 116 12.12 3.94 -0.53
C THR A 116 13.56 3.62 -0.12
N ASP A 117 13.92 3.85 1.15
CA ASP A 117 15.25 3.56 1.69
C ASP A 117 15.54 2.05 1.66
N TRP A 118 14.56 1.23 2.04
CA TRP A 118 14.65 -0.22 1.96
C TRP A 118 14.85 -0.73 0.52
N LEU A 119 14.16 -0.13 -0.45
CA LEU A 119 14.32 -0.48 -1.87
C LEU A 119 15.72 -0.09 -2.38
N ARG A 120 16.26 1.06 -1.98
CA ARG A 120 17.65 1.46 -2.35
C ARG A 120 18.67 0.42 -1.89
N GLN A 121 18.49 -0.17 -0.71
CA GLN A 121 19.40 -1.19 -0.19
C GLN A 121 19.28 -2.51 -0.96
N ARG A 122 18.08 -2.90 -1.37
CA ARG A 122 17.83 -4.20 -2.04
C ARG A 122 18.00 -4.15 -3.55
N ARG A 123 17.84 -2.99 -4.17
CA ARG A 123 17.83 -2.78 -5.63
C ARG A 123 18.52 -1.46 -6.00
N PRO A 124 19.79 -1.24 -5.64
CA PRO A 124 20.47 0.04 -5.86
C PRO A 124 20.50 0.49 -7.33
N ASP A 125 20.45 -0.45 -8.27
CA ASP A 125 20.53 -0.18 -9.71
C ASP A 125 19.16 0.13 -10.37
N ASP A 126 18.06 0.20 -9.61
CA ASP A 126 16.75 0.56 -10.17
C ASP A 126 16.70 2.05 -10.50
N ALA A 127 16.77 2.39 -11.79
CA ALA A 127 16.75 3.77 -12.30
C ALA A 127 15.49 4.58 -11.93
N ARG A 128 14.44 3.94 -11.40
CA ARG A 128 13.22 4.61 -10.91
C ARG A 128 13.38 5.14 -9.48
N LEU A 129 14.33 4.62 -8.70
CA LEU A 129 14.55 5.03 -7.31
C LEU A 129 14.89 6.52 -7.14
N PRO A 130 15.75 7.15 -7.96
CA PRO A 130 15.98 8.59 -7.87
C PRO A 130 14.70 9.41 -8.06
N HIS A 131 13.82 8.97 -8.96
CA HIS A 131 12.54 9.63 -9.20
C HIS A 131 11.57 9.46 -8.04
N LEU A 132 11.45 8.26 -7.47
CA LEU A 132 10.66 8.02 -6.27
C LEU A 132 11.16 8.88 -5.10
N ALA A 133 12.48 8.93 -4.90
CA ALA A 133 13.11 9.71 -3.84
C ALA A 133 12.92 11.23 -4.00
N ALA A 134 12.79 11.71 -5.23
CA ALA A 134 12.60 13.13 -5.54
C ALA A 134 11.15 13.61 -5.40
N LEU A 135 10.17 12.70 -5.23
CA LEU A 135 8.77 13.07 -5.09
C LEU A 135 8.54 14.01 -3.91
N GLN A 136 7.75 15.05 -4.16
CA GLN A 136 7.41 16.08 -3.17
C GLN A 136 5.97 15.92 -2.67
N PRO A 137 5.69 16.29 -1.40
CA PRO A 137 6.66 16.58 -0.32
C PRO A 137 7.48 15.34 0.12
N ALA A 138 6.98 14.15 -0.20
CA ALA A 138 7.66 12.87 0.02
C ALA A 138 7.07 11.80 -0.91
N PRO A 139 7.77 10.68 -1.15
CA PRO A 139 7.10 9.48 -1.64
C PRO A 139 6.07 8.99 -0.61
N THR A 140 4.86 8.74 -1.07
CA THR A 140 3.79 8.14 -0.25
C THR A 140 3.82 6.62 -0.29
N TRP A 141 3.33 6.01 0.78
CA TRP A 141 3.28 4.55 0.94
C TRP A 141 2.71 3.80 -0.26
N PRO A 142 1.51 4.12 -0.81
CA PRO A 142 0.99 3.41 -1.98
C PRO A 142 1.88 3.52 -3.22
N VAL A 143 2.55 4.65 -3.43
CA VAL A 143 3.41 4.89 -4.60
C VAL A 143 4.75 4.17 -4.49
N ALA A 144 5.34 4.16 -3.28
CA ALA A 144 6.56 3.40 -3.01
C ALA A 144 6.29 1.88 -3.07
N PHE A 145 5.17 1.43 -2.51
CA PHE A 145 4.74 0.03 -2.59
C PHE A 145 4.50 -0.40 -4.04
N ALA A 146 3.92 0.48 -4.85
CA ALA A 146 3.73 0.24 -6.27
C ALA A 146 5.05 -0.04 -7.00
N LEU A 147 6.13 0.68 -6.67
CA LEU A 147 7.44 0.44 -7.27
C LEU A 147 7.96 -0.94 -6.87
N ALA A 148 7.92 -1.25 -5.56
CA ALA A 148 8.31 -2.56 -5.05
C ALA A 148 7.54 -3.69 -5.75
N ALA A 149 6.21 -3.58 -5.81
CA ALA A 149 5.33 -4.56 -6.47
C ALA A 149 5.65 -4.70 -7.96
N ALA A 150 5.93 -3.61 -8.67
CA ALA A 150 6.28 -3.64 -10.09
C ALA A 150 7.58 -4.40 -10.37
N THR A 151 8.51 -4.49 -9.41
CA THR A 151 9.75 -5.27 -9.55
C THR A 151 9.55 -6.78 -9.41
N THR A 152 8.44 -7.22 -8.81
CA THR A 152 8.17 -8.65 -8.56
C THR A 152 7.75 -9.41 -9.81
N GLY A 153 7.22 -8.73 -10.83
CA GLY A 153 6.57 -9.35 -11.98
C GLY A 153 5.23 -10.02 -11.67
N ALA A 154 4.71 -9.89 -10.43
CA ALA A 154 3.44 -10.47 -10.06
C ALA A 154 2.26 -9.83 -10.83
N PRO A 155 1.19 -10.59 -11.12
CA PRO A 155 0.00 -10.00 -11.69
C PRO A 155 -0.62 -9.00 -10.70
N LEU A 156 -1.31 -8.00 -11.26
CA LEU A 156 -1.82 -6.86 -10.52
C LEU A 156 -2.69 -7.27 -9.33
N ARG A 157 -3.55 -8.29 -9.51
CA ARG A 157 -4.48 -8.73 -8.47
C ARG A 157 -3.73 -9.21 -7.22
N GLU A 158 -2.68 -9.98 -7.40
CA GLU A 158 -1.88 -10.56 -6.32
C GLU A 158 -1.12 -9.46 -5.57
N ALA A 159 -0.61 -8.45 -6.27
CA ALA A 159 -0.01 -7.28 -5.64
C ALA A 159 -1.02 -6.47 -4.80
N LEU A 160 -2.24 -6.28 -5.30
CA LEU A 160 -3.31 -5.60 -4.56
C LEU A 160 -3.77 -6.40 -3.33
N LEU A 161 -3.83 -7.73 -3.45
CA LEU A 161 -4.13 -8.62 -2.31
C LEU A 161 -3.04 -8.54 -1.23
N ALA A 162 -1.76 -8.57 -1.62
CA ALA A 162 -0.66 -8.42 -0.68
C ALA A 162 -0.74 -7.09 0.08
N PHE A 163 -1.02 -5.98 -0.63
CA PHE A 163 -1.21 -4.68 0.00
C PHE A 163 -2.40 -4.66 0.98
N GLY A 164 -3.55 -5.18 0.55
CA GLY A 164 -4.75 -5.22 1.40
C GLY A 164 -4.60 -6.13 2.62
N PHE A 165 -3.91 -7.27 2.48
CA PHE A 165 -3.60 -8.16 3.59
C PHE A 165 -2.67 -7.47 4.59
N GLY A 166 -1.59 -6.83 4.13
CA GLY A 166 -0.68 -6.09 5.01
C GLY A 166 -1.37 -4.93 5.74
N TRP A 167 -2.30 -4.24 5.10
CA TRP A 167 -3.14 -3.25 5.76
C TRP A 167 -4.02 -3.89 6.85
N ALA A 168 -4.68 -5.00 6.55
CA ALA A 168 -5.56 -5.67 7.51
C ALA A 168 -4.79 -6.19 8.74
N GLU A 169 -3.61 -6.78 8.55
CA GLU A 169 -2.73 -7.22 9.64
C GLU A 169 -2.31 -6.05 10.53
N ASN A 170 -1.96 -4.90 9.94
CA ASN A 170 -1.61 -3.71 10.72
C ASN A 170 -2.80 -3.21 11.55
N MET A 171 -4.01 -3.21 10.98
CA MET A 171 -5.20 -2.71 11.68
C MET A 171 -5.73 -3.66 12.77
N VAL A 172 -5.55 -4.96 12.61
CA VAL A 172 -5.88 -5.94 13.66
C VAL A 172 -4.85 -5.92 14.79
N GLY A 173 -3.58 -5.58 14.48
CA GLY A 173 -2.51 -5.46 15.48
C GLY A 173 -2.42 -4.10 16.17
N ALA A 174 -3.23 -3.12 15.78
CA ALA A 174 -3.27 -1.75 16.32
C ALA A 174 -4.07 -1.64 17.62
#